data_AF-A0A2P4X7I9-F1
#
_entry.id   AF-A0A2P4X7I9-F1
#
_cell.length_a   1.000
_cell.length_b   1.000
_cell.length_c   1.000
_cell.angle_alpha   90.00
_cell.angle_beta   90.00
_cell.angle_gamma   90.00
#
_symmetry.space_group_name_H-M   'P 1'
#
loop_
_entity.id
_entity.type
_entity.pdbx_description
1 polymer ?
#
loop_
_entity_poly.entity_id
_entity_poly.type
_entity_poly.pdbx_seq_one_letter_code
_entity_poly.pdbx_strand_id
1 'polypeptide(L)'
;MLAFLCLGVIASCTLTCAQLGVPTGNLCASLNNCNAHGRCDALTKTCTCYEGFGAPTDVTNYRSPDCSLRTRTCPAGPSWGGIPTSATTSHPKAECSGAGICDRSSGTCICYYGYEGSACQRSSCPNSCSGHGQCLSMREMAMESSAFPLSPPTKYEGDVTATTWDQDRIQGCLCDSSWPVGLGAGESQLAQYFGPDCSRMHCPSGDDPMTAVDETDCEGIIAAGGGGTGAADNLCHVDCANRGICDYSRGECSCFPGFYGSNCASLSPLA
;
A
#
# COMPACT_ATOMS: atom_id res chain seq x y z
N MET A 1 29.85 2.29 -37.12
CA MET A 1 30.58 2.02 -38.38
C MET A 1 29.64 2.40 -39.52
N LEU A 2 29.80 3.58 -40.11
CA LEU A 2 29.10 4.01 -41.32
C LEU A 2 30.10 4.81 -42.15
N ALA A 3 30.35 4.31 -43.36
CA ALA A 3 31.39 4.75 -44.26
C ALA A 3 30.92 5.98 -45.06
N PHE A 4 31.77 7.02 -45.11
CA PHE A 4 31.64 8.14 -46.04
C PHE A 4 32.28 7.75 -47.39
N LEU A 5 31.49 7.71 -48.46
CA LEU A 5 32.01 7.75 -49.82
C LEU A 5 32.06 9.22 -50.26
N CYS A 6 33.28 9.73 -50.40
CA CYS A 6 33.59 11.08 -50.82
C CYS A 6 33.84 11.09 -52.34
N LEU A 7 32.95 11.70 -53.12
CA LEU A 7 33.23 12.12 -54.50
C LEU A 7 33.11 13.64 -54.53
N GLY A 8 34.27 14.28 -54.65
CA GLY A 8 34.40 15.73 -54.60
C GLY A 8 33.95 16.40 -55.89
N VAL A 9 33.22 17.50 -55.76
CA VAL A 9 33.35 18.69 -56.60
C VAL A 9 33.25 19.89 -55.68
N ILE A 10 34.28 20.73 -55.73
CA ILE A 10 34.45 21.94 -54.92
C ILE A 10 33.46 22.99 -55.46
N ALA A 11 32.33 23.14 -54.78
CA ALA A 11 31.51 24.34 -54.85
C ALA A 11 31.33 24.83 -53.43
N SER A 12 31.85 26.02 -53.14
CA SER A 12 31.73 26.74 -51.89
C SER A 12 30.26 27.09 -51.63
N CYS A 13 29.46 26.09 -51.27
CA CYS A 13 28.11 26.28 -50.82
C CYS A 13 28.23 26.74 -49.37
N THR A 14 28.25 28.06 -49.16
CA THR A 14 28.00 28.62 -47.85
C THR A 14 26.65 28.09 -47.40
N LEU A 15 26.64 27.09 -46.50
CA LEU A 15 25.46 26.74 -45.75
C LEU A 15 25.11 27.98 -44.93
N THR A 16 24.29 28.86 -45.49
CA THR A 16 23.37 29.63 -44.67
C THR A 16 22.49 28.60 -44.02
N CYS A 17 22.87 28.18 -42.81
CA CYS A 17 21.92 27.62 -41.88
C CYS A 17 20.87 28.73 -41.73
N ALA A 18 19.77 28.62 -42.48
CA ALA A 18 18.59 29.36 -42.14
C ALA A 18 18.23 28.84 -40.75
N GLN A 19 18.69 29.55 -39.72
CA GLN A 19 17.98 29.54 -38.46
C GLN A 19 16.56 29.89 -38.89
N LEU A 20 15.67 28.89 -38.91
CA LEU A 20 14.25 29.14 -38.79
C LEU A 20 14.14 29.86 -37.45
N GLY A 21 14.31 31.19 -37.49
CA GLY A 21 14.09 32.05 -36.37
C GLY A 21 12.69 31.71 -35.91
N VAL A 22 12.58 31.12 -34.72
CA VAL A 22 11.34 31.17 -33.97
C VAL A 22 10.96 32.64 -34.02
N PRO A 23 9.85 33.03 -34.69
CA PRO A 23 9.57 34.44 -34.87
C PRO A 23 9.56 35.06 -33.49
N THR A 24 10.52 35.95 -33.22
CA THR A 24 10.70 36.70 -31.97
C THR A 24 9.61 37.75 -31.80
N GLY A 25 8.44 37.51 -32.40
CA GLY A 25 7.24 38.29 -32.22
C GLY A 25 6.56 37.91 -30.91
N ASN A 26 5.96 38.91 -30.28
CA ASN A 26 5.01 38.81 -29.18
C ASN A 26 3.82 37.90 -29.60
N LEU A 27 4.01 36.58 -29.60
CA LEU A 27 2.97 35.65 -30.00
C LEU A 27 1.97 35.45 -28.86
N CYS A 28 2.44 35.34 -27.61
CA CYS A 28 1.62 35.15 -26.41
C CYS A 28 2.17 35.96 -25.21
N ALA A 29 2.56 37.24 -25.37
CA ALA A 29 3.15 37.97 -24.22
C ALA A 29 2.18 38.20 -23.06
N SER A 30 0.86 38.25 -23.30
CA SER A 30 -0.14 38.27 -22.22
C SER A 30 -0.12 37.01 -21.35
N LEU A 31 0.47 35.93 -21.86
CA LEU A 31 0.70 34.65 -21.18
C LEU A 31 2.20 34.40 -20.99
N ASN A 32 3.01 35.45 -20.81
CA ASN A 32 4.46 35.36 -20.58
C ASN A 32 5.20 34.49 -21.61
N ASN A 33 4.72 34.48 -22.86
CA ASN A 33 5.22 33.61 -23.94
C ASN A 33 5.26 32.12 -23.52
N CYS A 34 4.19 31.67 -22.88
CA CYS A 34 4.02 30.31 -22.36
C CYS A 34 5.12 29.90 -21.37
N ASN A 35 5.79 30.87 -20.73
CA ASN A 35 6.92 30.69 -19.81
C ASN A 35 8.02 29.75 -20.36
N ALA A 36 8.19 29.67 -21.68
CA ALA A 36 9.05 28.70 -22.36
C ALA A 36 8.74 27.20 -22.04
N HIS A 37 7.54 26.94 -21.51
CA HIS A 37 7.03 25.63 -21.14
C HIS A 37 5.83 25.20 -21.98
N GLY A 38 5.67 25.85 -23.13
CA GLY A 38 4.63 25.51 -24.09
C GLY A 38 4.86 26.18 -25.43
N ARG A 39 4.11 25.72 -26.42
CA ARG A 39 4.05 26.32 -27.75
C ARG A 39 2.87 27.29 -27.81
N CYS A 40 3.13 28.52 -28.23
CA CYS A 40 2.09 29.51 -28.48
C CYS A 40 1.42 29.28 -29.85
N ASP A 41 0.09 29.29 -29.88
CA ASP A 41 -0.69 29.46 -31.10
C ASP A 41 -0.82 30.95 -31.42
N ALA A 42 -0.28 31.34 -32.57
CA ALA A 42 -0.18 32.74 -32.97
C ALA A 42 -1.55 33.38 -33.30
N LEU A 43 -2.55 32.58 -33.69
CA LEU A 43 -3.88 33.03 -34.09
C LEU A 43 -4.80 33.15 -32.88
N THR A 44 -4.88 32.11 -32.05
CA THR A 44 -5.78 32.07 -30.89
C THR A 44 -5.19 32.75 -29.65
N LYS A 45 -3.88 33.02 -29.66
CA LYS A 45 -3.14 33.60 -28.52
C LYS A 45 -3.21 32.73 -27.26
N THR A 46 -3.25 31.40 -27.44
CA THR A 46 -3.27 30.41 -26.36
C THR A 46 -1.99 29.57 -26.34
N CYS A 47 -1.63 29.04 -25.17
CA CYS A 47 -0.48 28.16 -25.00
C CYS A 47 -0.89 26.68 -24.96
N THR A 48 -0.17 25.84 -25.71
CA THR A 48 -0.17 24.39 -25.56
C THR A 48 1.04 23.98 -24.73
N CYS A 49 0.82 23.64 -23.47
CA CYS A 49 1.89 23.34 -22.52
C CYS A 49 2.60 22.01 -22.81
N TYR A 50 3.86 21.90 -22.39
CA TYR A 50 4.63 20.67 -22.36
C TYR A 50 4.28 19.82 -21.13
N GLU A 51 4.64 18.53 -21.16
CA GLU A 51 4.33 17.59 -20.08
C GLU A 51 4.87 18.07 -18.73
N GLY A 52 4.06 17.90 -17.69
CA GLY A 52 4.30 18.42 -16.35
C GLY A 52 3.91 19.87 -16.15
N PHE A 53 3.56 20.64 -17.19
CA PHE A 53 3.13 22.04 -17.10
C PHE A 53 1.65 22.25 -17.44
N GLY A 54 0.88 21.16 -17.53
CA GLY A 54 -0.53 21.19 -17.92
C GLY A 54 -0.74 20.81 -19.38
N ALA A 55 0.14 20.02 -19.99
CA ALA A 55 -0.07 19.44 -21.32
C ALA A 55 -1.33 18.57 -21.36
N PRO A 56 -2.04 18.46 -22.49
CA PRO A 56 -3.25 17.62 -22.58
C PRO A 56 -3.09 16.17 -22.09
N THR A 57 -1.86 15.63 -22.10
CA THR A 57 -1.52 14.30 -21.57
C THR A 57 -1.40 14.24 -20.04
N ASP A 58 -1.17 15.37 -19.37
CA ASP A 58 -1.11 15.46 -17.91
C ASP A 58 -2.50 15.21 -17.30
N VAL A 59 -2.57 14.30 -16.32
CA VAL A 59 -3.81 14.02 -15.58
C VAL A 59 -3.88 14.99 -14.40
N THR A 60 -4.47 16.16 -14.64
CA THR A 60 -4.58 17.22 -13.64
C THR A 60 -5.91 17.96 -13.77
N ASN A 61 -6.45 18.41 -12.64
CA ASN A 61 -7.70 19.18 -12.62
C ASN A 61 -7.49 20.66 -12.96
N TYR A 62 -6.26 21.15 -12.97
CA TYR A 62 -5.95 22.55 -13.26
C TYR A 62 -4.79 22.66 -14.24
N ARG A 63 -5.00 23.44 -15.31
CA ARG A 63 -4.00 23.71 -16.35
C ARG A 63 -3.72 25.20 -16.38
N SER A 64 -2.46 25.59 -16.22
CA SER A 64 -2.12 27.01 -16.33
C SER A 64 -2.30 27.48 -17.77
N PRO A 65 -3.01 28.59 -18.01
CA PRO A 65 -3.10 29.17 -19.36
C PRO A 65 -1.75 29.59 -19.93
N ASP A 66 -0.77 29.89 -19.07
CA ASP A 66 0.56 30.37 -19.45
C ASP A 66 1.68 29.33 -19.29
N CYS A 67 1.36 28.09 -18.91
CA CYS A 67 2.32 27.02 -18.65
C CYS A 67 3.39 27.33 -17.57
N SER A 68 3.19 28.32 -16.69
CA SER A 68 4.17 28.63 -15.64
C SER A 68 4.28 27.55 -14.54
N LEU A 69 3.34 26.60 -14.48
CA LEU A 69 3.01 25.91 -13.25
C LEU A 69 3.41 24.43 -13.24
N ARG A 70 4.71 24.15 -13.35
CA ARG A 70 5.24 22.79 -13.16
C ARG A 70 4.85 22.19 -11.81
N THR A 71 5.00 22.99 -10.76
CA THR A 71 4.72 22.64 -9.37
C THR A 71 3.22 22.60 -9.06
N ARG A 72 2.35 22.52 -10.08
CA ARG A 72 0.89 22.40 -9.91
C ARG A 72 0.31 21.16 -10.56
N THR A 73 1.09 20.44 -11.35
CA THR A 73 0.71 19.13 -11.85
C THR A 73 1.07 18.11 -10.80
N CYS A 74 0.10 17.66 -10.01
CA CYS A 74 0.35 16.63 -9.01
C CYS A 74 0.47 15.24 -9.67
N PRO A 75 1.17 14.30 -9.00
CA PRO A 75 1.20 12.91 -9.42
C PRO A 75 -0.22 12.35 -9.60
N ALA A 76 -0.39 11.55 -10.64
CA ALA A 76 -1.61 10.83 -10.90
C ALA A 76 -1.35 9.33 -10.82
N GLY A 77 -2.24 8.62 -10.14
CA GLY A 77 -2.24 7.18 -10.03
C GLY A 77 -3.60 6.61 -10.41
N PRO A 78 -3.74 5.27 -10.45
CA PRO A 78 -5.04 4.63 -10.61
C PRO A 78 -6.02 5.18 -9.57
N SER A 79 -7.24 5.50 -9.97
CA SER A 79 -8.25 6.07 -9.08
C SER A 79 -8.80 5.03 -8.09
N TRP A 80 -9.25 5.47 -6.92
CA TRP A 80 -9.95 4.61 -5.95
C TRP A 80 -11.44 4.42 -6.28
N GLY A 81 -12.12 5.46 -6.74
CA GLY A 81 -13.56 5.44 -7.07
C GLY A 81 -13.89 5.94 -8.48
N GLY A 82 -13.00 5.72 -9.44
CA GLY A 82 -13.20 6.18 -10.82
C GLY A 82 -14.31 5.42 -11.55
N ILE A 83 -15.04 6.12 -12.42
CA ILE A 83 -16.05 5.52 -13.29
C ILE A 83 -15.32 4.58 -14.29
N PRO A 84 -15.73 3.30 -14.41
CA PRO A 84 -15.17 2.39 -15.40
C PRO A 84 -15.31 2.94 -16.82
N THR A 85 -14.25 2.87 -17.61
CA THR A 85 -14.25 3.35 -19.00
C THR A 85 -14.68 2.26 -19.98
N SER A 86 -14.64 1.00 -19.56
CA SER A 86 -15.13 -0.15 -20.31
C SER A 86 -15.56 -1.27 -19.35
N ALA A 87 -16.15 -2.35 -19.89
CA ALA A 87 -16.51 -3.54 -19.11
C ALA A 87 -15.30 -4.23 -18.44
N THR A 88 -14.08 -3.98 -18.92
CA THR A 88 -12.84 -4.60 -18.44
C THR A 88 -11.78 -3.58 -17.99
N THR A 89 -12.11 -2.29 -17.99
CA THR A 89 -11.18 -1.21 -17.62
C THR A 89 -11.81 -0.35 -16.54
N SER A 90 -11.28 -0.51 -15.33
CA SER A 90 -11.61 0.29 -14.13
C SER A 90 -10.35 1.02 -13.66
N HIS A 91 -10.51 1.95 -12.72
CA HIS A 91 -9.42 2.73 -12.12
C HIS A 91 -8.63 3.60 -13.12
N PRO A 92 -9.30 4.45 -13.94
CA PRO A 92 -8.58 5.43 -14.76
C PRO A 92 -7.67 6.29 -13.88
N LYS A 93 -6.57 6.78 -14.45
CA LYS A 93 -5.67 7.67 -13.72
C LYS A 93 -6.43 8.91 -13.25
N ALA A 94 -6.21 9.30 -12.00
CA ALA A 94 -6.72 10.53 -11.42
C ALA A 94 -5.60 11.26 -10.68
N GLU A 95 -5.65 12.59 -10.69
CA GLU A 95 -4.79 13.43 -9.88
C GLU A 95 -4.94 13.03 -8.40
N CYS A 96 -3.81 12.76 -7.74
CA CYS A 96 -3.79 12.23 -6.37
C CYS A 96 -4.68 10.99 -6.18
N SER A 97 -4.80 10.14 -7.21
CA SER A 97 -5.63 8.92 -7.22
C SER A 97 -7.10 9.15 -6.81
N GLY A 98 -7.57 10.41 -6.83
CA GLY A 98 -8.86 10.81 -6.26
C GLY A 98 -8.96 10.67 -4.74
N ALA A 99 -7.84 10.37 -4.04
CA ALA A 99 -7.76 10.17 -2.59
C ALA A 99 -6.85 11.20 -1.91
N GLY A 100 -6.76 12.39 -2.48
CA GLY A 100 -6.04 13.50 -1.89
C GLY A 100 -6.32 14.81 -2.60
N ILE A 101 -5.80 15.89 -2.03
CA ILE A 101 -5.86 17.24 -2.59
C ILE A 101 -4.46 17.59 -3.10
N CYS A 102 -4.40 18.07 -4.33
CA CYS A 102 -3.15 18.55 -4.90
C CYS A 102 -2.76 19.89 -4.26
N ASP A 103 -1.64 19.94 -3.53
CA ASP A 103 -1.01 21.19 -3.13
C ASP A 103 -0.34 21.81 -4.35
N ARG A 104 -0.96 22.87 -4.84
CA ARG A 104 -0.54 23.61 -6.03
C ARG A 104 0.70 24.48 -5.76
N SER A 105 1.16 24.65 -4.53
CA SER A 105 2.40 25.38 -4.29
C SER A 105 3.63 24.49 -4.55
N SER A 106 3.53 23.22 -4.20
CA SER A 106 4.62 22.23 -4.22
C SER A 106 4.50 21.20 -5.34
N GLY A 107 3.29 20.92 -5.82
CA GLY A 107 3.01 19.87 -6.80
C GLY A 107 2.91 18.50 -6.14
N THR A 108 2.70 18.45 -4.83
CA THR A 108 2.58 17.21 -4.04
C THR A 108 1.14 16.95 -3.65
N CYS A 109 0.75 15.68 -3.59
CA CYS A 109 -0.55 15.29 -3.08
C CYS A 109 -0.56 15.28 -1.55
N ILE A 110 -1.55 15.95 -0.96
CA ILE A 110 -1.93 15.82 0.45
C ILE A 110 -3.01 14.75 0.52
N CYS A 111 -2.66 13.57 1.03
CA CYS A 111 -3.57 12.43 1.05
C CYS A 111 -4.64 12.54 2.12
N TYR A 112 -5.82 12.02 1.82
CA TYR A 112 -6.86 11.83 2.83
C TYR A 112 -6.45 10.76 3.84
N TYR A 113 -7.10 10.78 5.01
CA TYR A 113 -6.87 9.78 6.04
C TYR A 113 -7.03 8.35 5.49
N GLY A 114 -6.08 7.48 5.80
CA GLY A 114 -6.04 6.11 5.33
C GLY A 114 -5.43 5.93 3.93
N TYR A 115 -4.85 6.96 3.32
CA TYR A 115 -4.16 6.89 2.04
C TYR A 115 -2.76 7.49 2.09
N GLU A 116 -1.86 6.95 1.27
CA GLU A 116 -0.46 7.35 1.20
C GLU A 116 0.17 7.10 -0.18
N GLY A 117 1.44 7.48 -0.30
CA GLY A 117 2.20 7.48 -1.54
C GLY A 117 2.16 8.85 -2.23
N SER A 118 3.03 9.05 -3.20
CA SER A 118 3.18 10.33 -3.91
C SER A 118 1.91 10.82 -4.61
N ALA A 119 1.03 9.89 -4.98
CA ALA A 119 -0.26 10.15 -5.59
C ALA A 119 -1.43 9.66 -4.70
N CYS A 120 -1.22 9.36 -3.42
CA CYS A 120 -2.28 8.77 -2.55
C CYS A 120 -2.85 7.45 -3.11
N GLN A 121 -2.01 6.71 -3.83
CA GLN A 121 -2.42 5.54 -4.60
C GLN A 121 -2.49 4.27 -3.77
N ARG A 122 -1.96 4.26 -2.54
CA ARG A 122 -2.01 3.12 -1.60
C ARG A 122 -2.84 3.47 -0.39
N SER A 123 -3.51 2.49 0.21
CA SER A 123 -4.07 2.63 1.55
C SER A 123 -2.93 2.63 2.56
N SER A 124 -3.09 3.34 3.68
CA SER A 124 -2.16 3.22 4.80
C SER A 124 -2.58 2.07 5.71
N CYS A 125 -1.61 1.42 6.35
CA CYS A 125 -1.92 0.52 7.45
C CYS A 125 -2.51 1.30 8.64
N PRO A 126 -3.63 0.83 9.22
CA PRO A 126 -4.22 1.46 10.41
C PRO A 126 -3.19 1.62 11.52
N ASN A 127 -3.12 2.83 12.10
CA ASN A 127 -2.18 3.19 13.18
C ASN A 127 -0.71 2.77 12.95
N SER A 128 -0.29 2.62 11.68
CA SER A 128 1.04 2.09 11.34
C SER A 128 1.34 0.75 12.03
N CYS A 129 0.33 -0.15 12.07
CA CYS A 129 0.39 -1.43 12.77
C CYS A 129 0.76 -1.31 14.25
N SER A 130 0.46 -0.15 14.87
CA SER A 130 0.69 0.17 16.28
C SER A 130 2.14 -0.03 16.76
N GLY A 131 3.11 -0.13 15.84
CA GLY A 131 4.50 -0.50 16.16
C GLY A 131 4.68 -1.97 16.56
N HIS A 132 3.68 -2.82 16.33
CA HIS A 132 3.64 -4.25 16.66
C HIS A 132 3.32 -5.11 15.43
N GLY A 133 3.78 -4.66 14.26
CA GLY A 133 3.61 -5.41 13.03
C GLY A 133 4.23 -4.74 11.83
N GLN A 134 4.21 -5.47 10.72
CA GLN A 134 4.70 -5.04 9.42
C GLN A 134 3.53 -4.66 8.53
N CYS A 135 3.62 -3.49 7.90
CA CYS A 135 2.65 -3.05 6.90
C CYS A 135 2.99 -3.68 5.55
N LEU A 136 2.15 -4.60 5.10
CA LEU A 136 2.36 -5.38 3.89
C LEU A 136 1.22 -5.14 2.90
N SER A 137 1.56 -5.19 1.61
CA SER A 137 0.58 -5.16 0.54
C SER A 137 -0.18 -6.48 0.44
N MET A 138 -1.32 -6.50 -0.27
CA MET A 138 -2.05 -7.75 -0.53
C MET A 138 -1.21 -8.80 -1.25
N ARG A 139 -0.31 -8.38 -2.14
CA ARG A 139 0.65 -9.27 -2.81
C ARG A 139 1.58 -9.95 -1.81
N GLU A 140 2.14 -9.17 -0.89
CA GLU A 140 3.08 -9.67 0.12
C GLU A 140 2.38 -10.56 1.14
N MET A 141 1.21 -10.14 1.63
CA MET A 141 0.40 -10.90 2.60
C MET A 141 -0.05 -12.25 2.03
N ALA A 142 -0.34 -12.34 0.73
CA ALA A 142 -0.71 -13.62 0.09
C ALA A 142 0.39 -14.69 0.19
N MET A 143 1.66 -14.28 0.23
CA MET A 143 2.81 -15.18 0.31
C MET A 143 3.20 -15.53 1.74
N GLU A 144 2.58 -14.90 2.74
CA GLU A 144 2.97 -15.03 4.14
C GLU A 144 2.30 -16.23 4.79
N SER A 145 3.08 -17.28 5.09
CA SER A 145 2.57 -18.50 5.73
C SER A 145 2.25 -18.33 7.21
N SER A 146 2.75 -17.26 7.85
CA SER A 146 2.50 -16.95 9.26
C SER A 146 1.36 -15.92 9.47
N ALA A 147 0.75 -15.44 8.38
CA ALA A 147 -0.36 -14.49 8.45
C ALA A 147 -1.64 -15.19 8.93
N PHE A 148 -2.44 -14.52 9.76
CA PHE A 148 -3.72 -15.04 10.19
C PHE A 148 -4.86 -14.61 9.24
N PRO A 149 -5.75 -15.52 8.79
CA PRO A 149 -5.74 -16.97 9.07
C PRO A 149 -4.58 -17.69 8.40
N LEU A 150 -4.00 -18.66 9.11
CA LEU A 150 -2.87 -19.45 8.60
C LEU A 150 -3.28 -20.18 7.33
N SER A 151 -2.47 -20.03 6.29
CA SER A 151 -2.72 -20.66 5.00
C SER A 151 -1.40 -20.92 4.26
N PRO A 152 -1.37 -21.91 3.35
CA PRO A 152 -0.22 -22.08 2.46
C PRO A 152 0.01 -20.81 1.64
N PRO A 153 1.28 -20.43 1.38
CA PRO A 153 1.59 -19.29 0.53
C PRO A 153 0.88 -19.40 -0.81
N THR A 154 0.12 -18.37 -1.15
CA THR A 154 -0.53 -18.22 -2.44
C THR A 154 -0.01 -16.97 -3.14
N LYS A 155 -0.40 -16.79 -4.39
CA LYS A 155 0.02 -15.63 -5.16
C LYS A 155 -1.15 -14.72 -5.44
N TYR A 156 -0.94 -13.44 -5.19
CA TYR A 156 -1.82 -12.38 -5.69
C TYR A 156 -1.06 -11.53 -6.71
N GLU A 157 -0.93 -12.09 -7.92
CA GLU A 157 -0.20 -11.49 -9.03
C GLU A 157 -1.01 -11.49 -10.33
N GLY A 158 -0.77 -10.51 -11.20
CA GLY A 158 -1.47 -10.39 -12.47
C GLY A 158 -1.28 -9.02 -13.12
N ASP A 159 -2.20 -8.67 -14.04
CA ASP A 159 -2.21 -7.35 -14.67
C ASP A 159 -2.66 -6.29 -13.66
N VAL A 160 -1.73 -5.41 -13.28
CA VAL A 160 -1.93 -4.26 -12.37
C VAL A 160 -2.95 -3.23 -12.90
N THR A 161 -3.32 -3.31 -14.17
CA THR A 161 -4.31 -2.41 -14.79
C THR A 161 -5.70 -3.03 -14.92
N ALA A 162 -5.84 -4.33 -14.64
CA ALA A 162 -7.09 -5.06 -14.80
C ALA A 162 -7.41 -5.98 -13.62
N THR A 163 -6.74 -7.12 -13.52
CA THR A 163 -7.16 -8.24 -12.64
C THR A 163 -6.65 -8.12 -11.21
N THR A 164 -5.57 -7.36 -10.98
CA THR A 164 -4.88 -7.27 -9.68
C THR A 164 -4.44 -5.84 -9.42
N TRP A 165 -5.35 -4.89 -9.70
CA TRP A 165 -5.08 -3.46 -9.61
C TRP A 165 -4.73 -3.00 -8.20
N ASP A 166 -5.20 -3.73 -7.20
CA ASP A 166 -5.11 -3.50 -5.77
C ASP A 166 -3.97 -4.27 -5.08
N GLN A 167 -3.27 -5.14 -5.80
CA GLN A 167 -2.24 -6.02 -5.22
C GLN A 167 -1.15 -5.28 -4.44
N ASP A 168 -0.74 -4.09 -4.90
CA ASP A 168 0.24 -3.22 -4.23
C ASP A 168 -0.39 -1.93 -3.67
N ARG A 169 -1.72 -1.81 -3.72
CA ARG A 169 -2.45 -0.61 -3.29
C ARG A 169 -3.17 -0.82 -1.96
N ILE A 170 -3.73 -2.00 -1.72
CA ILE A 170 -4.34 -2.33 -0.43
C ILE A 170 -3.23 -2.88 0.48
N GLN A 171 -3.19 -2.34 1.70
CA GLN A 171 -2.21 -2.68 2.72
C GLN A 171 -2.92 -3.23 3.95
N GLY A 172 -2.27 -4.14 4.65
CA GLY A 172 -2.71 -4.72 5.92
C GLY A 172 -1.53 -4.96 6.85
N CYS A 173 -1.83 -5.24 8.12
CA CYS A 173 -0.81 -5.51 9.13
C CYS A 173 -0.60 -7.01 9.32
N LEU A 174 0.65 -7.45 9.16
CA LEU A 174 1.13 -8.72 9.71
C LEU A 174 1.65 -8.45 11.11
N CYS A 175 0.97 -8.96 12.13
CA CYS A 175 1.31 -8.66 13.51
C CYS A 175 2.51 -9.46 14.01
N ASP A 176 3.34 -8.80 14.83
CA ASP A 176 4.54 -9.41 15.39
C ASP A 176 4.18 -10.49 16.42
N SER A 177 5.09 -11.45 16.59
CA SER A 177 4.96 -12.49 17.61
C SER A 177 6.32 -12.83 18.19
N SER A 178 6.38 -13.00 19.52
CA SER A 178 7.57 -13.51 20.21
C SER A 178 7.68 -15.03 20.18
N TRP A 179 6.62 -15.73 19.80
CA TRP A 179 6.61 -17.18 19.58
C TRP A 179 6.39 -17.53 18.10
N PRO A 180 6.90 -18.67 17.63
CA PRO A 180 6.66 -19.14 16.27
C PRO A 180 5.16 -19.31 15.99
N VAL A 181 4.70 -18.82 14.85
CA VAL A 181 3.30 -18.92 14.43
C VAL A 181 3.21 -19.88 13.25
N GLY A 182 2.38 -20.92 13.38
CA GLY A 182 2.24 -21.95 12.36
C GLY A 182 1.55 -23.22 12.86
N LEU A 183 1.71 -24.29 12.08
CA LEU A 183 1.05 -25.58 12.28
C LEU A 183 2.01 -26.70 12.67
N GLY A 184 3.31 -26.41 12.75
CA GLY A 184 4.35 -27.35 13.13
C GLY A 184 4.45 -27.58 14.64
N ALA A 185 5.31 -28.54 15.00
CA ALA A 185 5.66 -28.86 16.39
C ALA A 185 6.25 -27.63 17.11
N GLY A 186 5.67 -27.27 18.25
CA GLY A 186 6.07 -26.12 19.07
C GLY A 186 5.66 -24.75 18.51
N GLU A 187 4.95 -24.71 17.37
CA GLU A 187 4.38 -23.47 16.82
C GLU A 187 2.99 -23.23 17.40
N SER A 188 2.57 -21.98 17.53
CA SER A 188 1.20 -21.63 17.91
C SER A 188 0.36 -21.22 16.71
N GLN A 189 -0.91 -21.58 16.69
CA GLN A 189 -1.82 -21.20 15.59
C GLN A 189 -2.19 -19.71 15.58
N LEU A 190 -1.85 -18.96 16.63
CA LEU A 190 -2.12 -17.52 16.77
C LEU A 190 -0.83 -16.76 17.09
N ALA A 191 -0.72 -15.55 16.54
CA ALA A 191 0.35 -14.60 16.85
C ALA A 191 0.12 -13.92 18.21
N GLN A 192 1.16 -13.33 18.79
CA GLN A 192 1.06 -12.55 20.03
C GLN A 192 0.18 -11.31 19.87
N TYR A 193 0.49 -10.46 18.88
CA TYR A 193 -0.31 -9.30 18.58
C TYR A 193 -1.36 -9.65 17.52
N PHE A 194 -2.53 -9.02 17.60
CA PHE A 194 -3.63 -9.28 16.70
C PHE A 194 -4.54 -8.06 16.52
N GLY A 195 -5.53 -8.20 15.63
CA GLY A 195 -6.41 -7.13 15.22
C GLY A 195 -5.92 -6.42 13.95
N PRO A 196 -6.72 -5.50 13.40
CA PRO A 196 -6.45 -4.87 12.10
C PRO A 196 -5.21 -3.98 12.11
N ASP A 197 -4.78 -3.53 13.28
CA ASP A 197 -3.67 -2.60 13.50
C ASP A 197 -2.65 -3.13 14.52
N CYS A 198 -2.74 -4.41 14.90
CA CYS A 198 -1.88 -5.05 15.90
C CYS A 198 -1.85 -4.35 17.28
N SER A 199 -2.90 -3.58 17.62
CA SER A 199 -3.01 -2.89 18.92
C SER A 199 -3.43 -3.79 20.08
N ARG A 200 -3.84 -5.04 19.78
CA ARG A 200 -4.30 -6.00 20.79
C ARG A 200 -3.27 -7.10 20.94
N MET A 201 -3.13 -7.61 22.15
CA MET A 201 -2.19 -8.66 22.51
C MET A 201 -2.91 -9.79 23.23
N HIS A 202 -2.69 -11.01 22.77
CA HIS A 202 -3.14 -12.22 23.45
C HIS A 202 -2.51 -12.34 24.84
N CYS A 203 -3.27 -12.88 25.78
CA CYS A 203 -2.81 -13.10 27.14
C CYS A 203 -1.95 -14.36 27.26
N PRO A 204 -1.29 -14.60 28.40
CA PRO A 204 -0.61 -15.87 28.64
C PRO A 204 -1.55 -17.07 28.43
N SER A 205 -1.11 -17.97 27.56
CA SER A 205 -1.83 -19.22 27.30
C SER A 205 -1.70 -20.19 28.49
N GLY A 206 -2.69 -21.04 28.68
CA GLY A 206 -2.62 -22.12 29.66
C GLY A 206 -3.69 -23.19 29.44
N ASP A 207 -3.42 -24.38 29.93
CA ASP A 207 -4.40 -25.48 29.96
C ASP A 207 -5.41 -25.24 31.09
N ASP A 208 -6.68 -25.57 30.85
CA ASP A 208 -7.74 -25.39 31.81
C ASP A 208 -7.69 -26.47 32.89
N PRO A 209 -7.35 -26.15 34.15
CA PRO A 209 -7.13 -27.18 35.18
C PRO A 209 -8.41 -27.90 35.64
N MET A 210 -9.58 -27.54 35.08
CA MET A 210 -10.86 -28.17 35.40
C MET A 210 -11.35 -29.13 34.32
N THR A 211 -10.68 -29.21 33.18
CA THR A 211 -11.01 -30.13 32.10
C THR A 211 -10.03 -31.31 32.11
N ALA A 212 -10.41 -32.40 31.46
CA ALA A 212 -9.53 -33.57 31.28
C ALA A 212 -8.83 -33.54 29.91
N VAL A 213 -9.20 -32.58 29.06
CA VAL A 213 -8.65 -32.37 27.72
C VAL A 213 -7.64 -31.24 27.86
N ASP A 214 -6.46 -31.39 27.28
CA ASP A 214 -5.50 -30.29 27.21
C ASP A 214 -5.93 -29.33 26.09
N GLU A 215 -6.48 -28.17 26.42
CA GLU A 215 -6.91 -27.20 25.39
C GLU A 215 -5.74 -26.49 24.70
N THR A 216 -4.51 -26.65 25.21
CA THR A 216 -3.30 -26.13 24.57
C THR A 216 -2.71 -27.09 23.53
N ASP A 217 -3.18 -28.34 23.50
CA ASP A 217 -2.82 -29.31 22.46
C ASP A 217 -3.66 -29.10 21.19
N CYS A 218 -2.98 -28.68 20.12
CA CYS A 218 -3.56 -28.44 18.81
C CYS A 218 -3.21 -29.54 17.79
N GLU A 219 -2.66 -30.68 18.22
CA GLU A 219 -2.45 -31.83 17.34
C GLU A 219 -3.78 -32.29 16.73
N GLY A 220 -3.84 -32.34 15.39
CA GLY A 220 -5.06 -32.75 14.69
C GLY A 220 -6.18 -31.70 14.68
N ILE A 221 -5.98 -30.51 15.26
CA ILE A 221 -6.97 -29.43 15.28
C ILE A 221 -6.83 -28.55 14.03
N ILE A 222 -7.95 -28.28 13.36
CA ILE A 222 -8.00 -27.41 12.18
C ILE A 222 -7.85 -25.97 12.63
N ALA A 223 -6.84 -25.27 12.11
CA ALA A 223 -6.63 -23.86 12.42
C ALA A 223 -7.76 -22.98 11.87
N ALA A 224 -8.02 -21.87 12.54
CA ALA A 224 -9.04 -20.92 12.10
C ALA A 224 -8.79 -20.47 10.65
N GLY A 225 -9.87 -20.45 9.85
CA GLY A 225 -9.79 -20.21 8.40
C GLY A 225 -9.58 -21.48 7.56
N GLY A 226 -9.33 -22.63 8.18
CA GLY A 226 -9.29 -23.93 7.50
C GLY A 226 -8.07 -24.17 6.61
N GLY A 227 -7.01 -23.38 6.75
CA GLY A 227 -5.81 -23.48 5.91
C GLY A 227 -4.90 -24.67 6.24
N GLY A 228 -5.18 -25.41 7.31
CA GLY A 228 -4.49 -26.64 7.64
C GLY A 228 -4.87 -27.19 9.02
N THR A 229 -4.21 -28.29 9.38
CA THR A 229 -4.38 -29.00 10.65
C THR A 229 -3.06 -29.02 11.39
N GLY A 230 -3.08 -28.77 12.70
CA GLY A 230 -1.89 -28.82 13.53
C GLY A 230 -1.21 -30.20 13.45
N ALA A 231 0.10 -30.19 13.22
CA ALA A 231 0.94 -31.38 13.31
C ALA A 231 1.08 -31.84 14.77
N ALA A 232 1.75 -32.97 14.99
CA ALA A 232 2.13 -33.41 16.32
C ALA A 232 2.89 -32.30 17.06
N ASP A 233 2.57 -32.12 18.34
CA ASP A 233 3.09 -31.08 19.24
C ASP A 233 2.76 -29.62 18.82
N ASN A 234 1.79 -29.38 17.94
CA ASN A 234 1.33 -28.01 17.63
C ASN A 234 0.51 -27.42 18.79
N LEU A 235 0.61 -26.10 19.00
CA LEU A 235 0.07 -25.45 20.19
C LEU A 235 -1.15 -24.58 19.89
N CYS A 236 -2.23 -24.83 20.61
CA CYS A 236 -3.39 -23.95 20.69
C CYS A 236 -3.07 -22.79 21.64
N HIS A 237 -3.64 -21.63 21.35
CA HIS A 237 -3.56 -20.49 22.25
C HIS A 237 -4.87 -20.32 23.01
N VAL A 238 -4.79 -20.42 24.33
CA VAL A 238 -5.95 -20.38 25.24
C VAL A 238 -5.74 -19.26 26.24
N ASP A 239 -6.29 -18.09 25.94
CA ASP A 239 -6.18 -16.90 26.79
C ASP A 239 -6.60 -17.23 28.23
N CYS A 240 -5.68 -17.04 29.18
CA CYS A 240 -5.94 -17.18 30.61
C CYS A 240 -6.54 -18.53 31.02
N ALA A 241 -6.18 -19.62 30.33
CA ALA A 241 -6.64 -20.98 30.63
C ALA A 241 -8.16 -21.15 30.73
N ASN A 242 -8.93 -20.29 30.05
CA ASN A 242 -10.39 -20.18 30.22
C ASN A 242 -10.83 -19.90 31.68
N ARG A 243 -9.90 -19.50 32.56
CA ARG A 243 -10.09 -19.26 34.00
C ARG A 243 -9.72 -17.85 34.42
N GLY A 244 -9.75 -16.93 33.48
CA GLY A 244 -9.66 -15.50 33.73
C GLY A 244 -10.21 -14.68 32.58
N ILE A 245 -10.23 -13.37 32.78
CA ILE A 245 -10.55 -12.39 31.73
C ILE A 245 -9.24 -11.79 31.24
N CYS A 246 -9.04 -11.80 29.92
CA CYS A 246 -7.88 -11.17 29.29
C CYS A 246 -8.12 -9.66 29.07
N ASP A 247 -7.19 -8.83 29.54
CA ASP A 247 -7.07 -7.45 29.08
C ASP A 247 -6.20 -7.41 27.82
N TYR A 248 -6.84 -7.44 26.65
CA TYR A 248 -6.16 -7.43 25.35
C TYR A 248 -5.34 -6.16 25.06
N SER A 249 -5.46 -5.09 25.86
CA SER A 249 -4.59 -3.91 25.70
C SER A 249 -3.24 -4.07 26.38
N ARG A 250 -3.13 -5.02 27.32
CA ARG A 250 -1.92 -5.30 28.11
C ARG A 250 -1.40 -6.72 27.94
N GLY A 251 -2.24 -7.65 27.47
CA GLY A 251 -1.95 -9.08 27.48
C GLY A 251 -1.87 -9.63 28.90
N GLU A 252 -2.68 -9.13 29.84
CA GLU A 252 -2.67 -9.55 31.24
C GLU A 252 -3.98 -10.23 31.66
N CYS A 253 -3.86 -11.32 32.42
CA CYS A 253 -4.99 -12.09 32.91
C CYS A 253 -5.48 -11.60 34.29
N SER A 254 -6.80 -11.45 34.41
CA SER A 254 -7.50 -11.33 35.69
C SER A 254 -8.19 -12.65 36.02
N CYS A 255 -7.57 -13.47 36.89
CA CYS A 255 -8.06 -14.81 37.19
C CYS A 255 -9.37 -14.80 37.98
N PHE A 256 -10.21 -15.80 37.71
CA PHE A 256 -11.42 -16.06 38.47
C PHE A 256 -11.09 -16.57 39.88
N PRO A 257 -12.01 -16.42 40.86
CA PRO A 257 -11.81 -16.95 42.20
C PRO A 257 -11.46 -18.43 42.19
N GLY A 258 -10.44 -18.81 42.96
CA GLY A 258 -9.94 -20.18 43.02
C GLY A 258 -8.85 -20.50 42.01
N PHE A 259 -8.51 -19.58 41.10
CA PHE A 259 -7.45 -19.74 40.10
C PHE A 259 -6.36 -18.67 40.28
N TYR A 260 -5.12 -19.01 39.99
CA TYR A 260 -3.98 -18.11 40.10
C TYR A 260 -2.88 -18.42 39.08
N GLY A 261 -1.84 -17.57 39.08
CA GLY A 261 -0.76 -17.60 38.09
C GLY A 261 -0.96 -16.55 37.00
N SER A 262 0.05 -16.33 36.16
CA SER A 262 -0.02 -15.33 35.08
C SER A 262 -1.00 -15.69 33.97
N ASN A 263 -1.34 -16.98 33.84
CA ASN A 263 -2.29 -17.52 32.86
C ASN A 263 -3.51 -18.18 33.51
N CYS A 264 -3.69 -18.07 34.83
CA CYS A 264 -4.80 -18.68 35.57
C CYS A 264 -4.94 -20.21 35.50
N ALA A 265 -3.89 -20.93 35.07
CA ALA A 265 -3.91 -22.38 34.92
C ALA A 265 -3.73 -23.15 36.24
N SER A 266 -3.53 -22.48 37.38
CA SER A 266 -3.28 -23.13 38.67
C SER A 266 -4.46 -23.00 39.63
N LEU A 267 -4.87 -24.11 40.25
CA LEU A 267 -5.92 -24.16 41.27
C LEU A 267 -5.38 -23.76 42.64
N SER A 268 -6.00 -22.75 43.24
CA SER A 268 -5.71 -22.34 44.61
C SER A 268 -6.04 -23.49 45.57
N PRO A 269 -5.11 -23.89 46.44
CA PRO A 269 -5.37 -24.93 47.45
C PRO A 269 -6.33 -24.46 48.56
N LEU A 270 -6.79 -23.21 48.49
CA LEU A 270 -7.70 -22.57 49.46
C LEU A 270 -9.12 -22.36 48.89
N ALA A 271 -9.42 -22.89 47.70
CA ALA A 271 -10.72 -22.81 47.04
C ALA A 271 -11.71 -23.88 47.56
#